data_AF-A0A388P789-F1
#
_entry.id   AF-A0A388P789-F1
#
_cell.length_a   1.000
_cell.length_b   1.000
_cell.length_c   1.000
_cell.angle_alpha   90.00
_cell.angle_beta   90.00
_cell.angle_gamma   90.00
#
_symmetry.space_group_name_H-M   'P 1'
#
loop_
_entity.id
_entity.type
_entity.pdbx_description
1 polymer ?
#
loop_
_entity_poly.entity_id
_entity_poly.type
_entity_poly.pdbx_seq_one_letter_code
_entity_poly.pdbx_strand_id
1 'polypeptide(L)'
;MVKIPANAAASALCVSLCDEHPAPSIAAVAIPAGPTSRRWNSSVTTKIALSSTQDTYVIDHVALPVDNPWKRAVRTGDIQFLKDGTAVVVTLDGDVWLARGLKEGSTKVTWKRFASGLHEPMTCAIRDEQIYVFDRNGIWRLRDTDGDGEADVHELFSNAFAQTADMREFPSTIRLAPKGEFVIGKGGQEATTIGKHNGSILRISADGQTATLLGHGFRQPNLSVNPRTGLVVASDQQGQYIPSTPIHIVKDDQFYGFLSDKLPKEKYPAPIAEPLTWIPHAVNASALSQVWLFDAKMGPLNDEMVQICFNKPDLLRVLWNHRSSRPQASVVSIASDFTTPPLNGSVNPADGQLYIAGFQIAGWGNTLKTLTGIERVRHTGAPSLTPREVIPTDRGILLRFDVSLDPAKATNPDNYSFATWHYKRAYTYGSAQYKADGKTGNDWLTASSAYLSTDGKSVFIGVPGLNPSNSCVSAGLSLPSPAPRCGRTPIRRPTSSRNSTLSPKASVRSPSTSPRGPPPRRRPKSSPLTKARD
;
A
#
# COMPACT_ATOMS: atom_id res chain seq x y z
N MET A 1 29.18 9.40 23.77
CA MET A 1 28.76 10.26 22.64
C MET A 1 29.99 11.05 22.21
N VAL A 2 30.55 10.78 21.02
CA VAL A 2 31.70 11.54 20.50
C VAL A 2 31.17 12.88 20.01
N LYS A 3 31.60 13.99 20.61
CA LYS A 3 31.24 15.34 20.15
C LYS A 3 32.30 15.82 19.17
N ILE A 4 31.94 15.90 17.89
CA ILE A 4 32.79 16.51 16.86
C ILE A 4 32.47 18.02 16.85
N PRO A 5 33.41 18.92 17.17
CA PRO A 5 33.18 20.34 17.08
C PRO A 5 32.94 20.75 15.63
N ALA A 6 32.07 21.75 15.40
CA ALA A 6 31.93 22.36 14.10
C ALA A 6 33.30 22.89 13.63
N ASN A 7 33.69 22.55 12.40
CA ASN A 7 34.95 22.96 11.81
C ASN A 7 34.71 23.46 10.39
N ALA A 8 35.42 24.52 9.99
CA ALA A 8 35.35 25.07 8.63
C ALA A 8 36.11 24.20 7.63
N ALA A 9 37.11 23.42 8.10
CA ALA A 9 37.84 22.45 7.30
C ALA A 9 37.34 21.02 7.57
N ALA A 10 37.49 20.14 6.57
CA ALA A 10 37.19 18.72 6.73
C ALA A 10 38.09 18.10 7.82
N SER A 11 37.46 17.48 8.82
CA SER A 11 38.15 16.71 9.87
C SER A 11 37.93 15.23 9.63
N ALA A 12 38.99 14.42 9.76
CA ALA A 12 38.87 12.97 9.73
C ALA A 12 38.59 12.45 11.15
N LEU A 13 37.50 11.68 11.32
CA LEU A 13 37.19 10.99 12.58
C LEU A 13 37.39 9.49 12.37
N CYS A 14 38.08 8.85 13.30
CA CYS A 14 38.18 7.40 13.38
C CYS A 14 37.67 6.92 14.73
N VAL A 15 36.84 5.88 14.75
CA VAL A 15 36.34 5.25 15.98
C VAL A 15 36.75 3.78 15.95
N SER A 16 37.51 3.37 16.96
CA SER A 16 37.89 1.99 17.20
C SER A 16 37.08 1.47 18.38
N LEU A 17 36.46 0.31 18.23
CA LEU A 17 35.68 -0.35 19.27
C LEU A 17 36.31 -1.71 19.57
N CYS A 18 36.57 -1.98 20.85
CA CYS A 18 37.01 -3.28 21.34
C CYS A 18 36.22 -3.61 22.62
N ASP A 19 35.86 -4.87 22.78
CA ASP A 19 35.03 -5.32 23.91
C ASP A 19 35.84 -5.49 25.20
N GLU A 20 37.01 -6.14 25.13
CA GLU A 20 37.76 -6.58 26.32
C GLU A 20 39.15 -5.96 26.49
N HIS A 21 39.60 -5.12 25.56
CA HIS A 21 40.95 -4.55 25.55
C HIS A 21 40.94 -3.09 25.07
N PRO A 22 42.01 -2.31 25.36
CA PRO A 22 42.16 -0.98 24.78
C PRO A 22 42.02 -1.03 23.26
N ALA A 23 41.10 -0.24 22.72
CA ALA A 23 40.87 -0.20 21.29
C ALA A 23 42.16 0.25 20.57
N PRO A 24 42.58 -0.44 19.50
CA PRO A 24 43.81 -0.10 18.81
C PRO A 24 43.71 1.30 18.21
N SER A 25 44.81 2.04 18.26
CA SER A 25 44.93 3.30 17.53
C SER A 25 44.90 2.99 16.03
N ILE A 26 43.87 3.47 15.36
CA ILE A 26 43.70 3.35 13.92
C ILE A 26 43.84 4.72 13.28
N ALA A 27 44.59 4.80 12.18
CA ALA A 27 44.64 6.01 11.39
C ALA A 27 43.25 6.27 10.78
N ALA A 28 42.85 7.54 10.74
CA ALA A 28 41.63 7.90 10.01
C ALA A 28 41.86 7.63 8.53
N VAL A 29 41.02 6.76 7.96
CA VAL A 29 41.04 6.47 6.53
C VAL A 29 40.04 7.42 5.86
N ALA A 30 40.47 8.10 4.80
CA ALA A 30 39.53 8.89 4.00
C ALA A 30 38.44 7.95 3.47
N ILE A 31 37.17 8.31 3.70
CA ILE A 31 36.06 7.60 3.06
C ILE A 31 36.26 7.76 1.56
N PRO A 32 36.40 6.66 0.79
CA PRO A 32 36.52 6.75 -0.66
C PRO A 32 35.31 7.50 -1.21
N ALA A 33 35.54 8.69 -1.76
CA ALA A 33 34.52 9.54 -2.35
C ALA A 33 34.57 9.53 -3.88
N GLY A 34 35.42 8.67 -4.45
CA GLY A 34 35.62 8.52 -5.88
C GLY A 34 35.20 7.14 -6.39
N PRO A 35 35.31 6.94 -7.71
CA PRO A 35 34.86 5.72 -8.38
C PRO A 35 35.46 4.48 -7.72
N THR A 36 34.61 3.53 -7.37
CA THR A 36 35.06 2.19 -6.98
C THR A 36 35.00 1.25 -8.18
N SER A 37 35.82 0.20 -8.19
CA SER A 37 35.68 -0.83 -9.22
C SER A 37 34.25 -1.39 -9.22
N ARG A 38 33.58 -1.32 -10.37
CA ARG A 38 32.22 -1.83 -10.56
C ARG A 38 32.07 -3.25 -10.01
N ARG A 39 31.09 -3.47 -9.12
CA ARG A 39 30.85 -4.76 -8.48
C ARG A 39 29.93 -5.62 -9.33
N TRP A 40 29.00 -5.01 -10.08
CA TRP A 40 27.94 -5.71 -10.82
C TRP A 40 28.05 -5.48 -12.34
N ASN A 41 28.87 -6.30 -12.98
CA ASN A 41 29.13 -6.23 -14.42
C ASN A 41 28.04 -6.87 -15.30
N SER A 42 27.18 -7.72 -14.72
CA SER A 42 26.14 -8.44 -15.45
C SER A 42 24.79 -7.74 -15.40
N SER A 43 23.98 -7.91 -16.45
CA SER A 43 22.55 -7.56 -16.47
C SER A 43 21.70 -8.80 -16.68
N VAL A 44 20.47 -8.80 -16.16
CA VAL A 44 19.50 -9.89 -16.35
C VAL A 44 18.34 -9.38 -17.22
N THR A 45 17.93 -10.15 -18.23
CA THR A 45 16.77 -9.79 -19.06
C THR A 45 15.59 -10.70 -18.74
N THR A 46 14.43 -10.11 -18.49
CA THR A 46 13.17 -10.80 -18.23
C THR A 46 12.09 -10.33 -19.20
N LYS A 47 10.88 -10.89 -19.07
CA LYS A 47 9.75 -10.62 -19.97
C LYS A 47 8.58 -9.96 -19.25
N ILE A 48 7.76 -9.23 -20.01
CA ILE A 48 6.46 -8.75 -19.56
C ILE A 48 5.39 -9.64 -20.22
N ALA A 49 4.49 -10.20 -19.41
CA ALA A 49 3.32 -10.93 -19.88
C ALA A 49 2.12 -9.98 -19.88
N LEU A 50 1.58 -9.70 -21.07
CA LEU A 50 0.43 -8.80 -21.23
C LEU A 50 -0.89 -9.54 -20.95
N SER A 51 -1.82 -8.87 -20.29
CA SER A 51 -3.19 -9.39 -20.13
C SER A 51 -3.93 -9.37 -21.47
N SER A 52 -4.69 -10.43 -21.72
CA SER A 52 -5.55 -10.59 -22.91
C SER A 52 -7.00 -10.17 -22.67
N THR A 53 -7.35 -9.79 -21.44
CA THR A 53 -8.68 -9.30 -21.08
C THR A 53 -8.99 -7.95 -21.76
N GLN A 54 -10.27 -7.61 -21.84
CA GLN A 54 -10.76 -6.40 -22.51
C GLN A 54 -11.44 -5.43 -21.53
N ASP A 55 -11.17 -5.59 -20.24
CA ASP A 55 -11.67 -4.70 -19.20
C ASP A 55 -11.05 -3.30 -19.31
N THR A 56 -11.66 -2.29 -18.69
CA THR A 56 -11.15 -0.91 -18.70
C THR A 56 -9.72 -0.81 -18.20
N TYR A 57 -9.41 -1.54 -17.13
CA TYR A 57 -8.08 -1.64 -16.56
C TYR A 57 -7.66 -3.10 -16.51
N VAL A 58 -6.49 -3.38 -17.08
CA VAL A 58 -5.95 -4.74 -17.15
C VAL A 58 -4.58 -4.79 -16.49
N ILE A 59 -4.21 -5.94 -15.98
CA ILE A 59 -2.97 -6.12 -15.20
C ILE A 59 -1.97 -6.94 -16.00
N ASP A 60 -0.89 -6.30 -16.44
CA ASP A 60 0.25 -6.97 -17.06
C ASP A 60 1.27 -7.39 -16.00
N HIS A 61 1.88 -8.56 -16.15
CA HIS A 61 2.86 -9.10 -15.20
C HIS A 61 4.30 -8.85 -15.67
N VAL A 62 5.11 -8.21 -14.82
CA VAL A 62 6.54 -7.96 -15.07
C VAL A 62 7.35 -9.03 -14.35
N ALA A 63 8.00 -9.93 -15.10
CA ALA A 63 8.82 -10.97 -14.50
C ALA A 63 10.06 -10.37 -13.81
N LEU A 64 10.32 -10.82 -12.58
CA LEU A 64 11.47 -10.39 -11.78
C LEU A 64 12.76 -11.14 -12.16
N PRO A 65 13.95 -10.55 -11.93
CA PRO A 65 15.25 -11.20 -12.19
C PRO A 65 15.58 -12.23 -11.09
N VAL A 66 14.73 -13.24 -10.91
CA VAL A 66 14.89 -14.26 -9.86
C VAL A 66 16.10 -15.16 -10.10
N ASP A 67 16.41 -15.45 -11.37
CA ASP A 67 17.63 -16.15 -11.77
C ASP A 67 18.73 -15.12 -12.06
N ASN A 68 19.25 -14.53 -10.99
CA ASN A 68 20.34 -13.55 -11.06
C ASN A 68 21.67 -14.17 -10.58
N PRO A 69 22.83 -13.72 -11.11
CA PRO A 69 24.13 -14.30 -10.80
C PRO A 69 24.56 -14.16 -9.34
N TRP A 70 23.90 -13.28 -8.57
CA TRP A 70 24.19 -13.02 -7.16
C TRP A 70 23.32 -13.86 -6.21
N LYS A 71 22.41 -14.70 -6.74
CA LYS A 71 21.50 -15.56 -5.97
C LYS A 71 20.72 -14.78 -4.90
N ARG A 72 20.40 -13.52 -5.20
CA ARG A 72 19.64 -12.64 -4.29
C ARG A 72 18.16 -12.85 -4.45
N ALA A 73 17.44 -12.89 -3.33
CA ALA A 73 15.99 -12.80 -3.34
C ALA A 73 15.57 -11.38 -3.79
N VAL A 74 14.47 -11.30 -4.53
CA VAL A 74 13.98 -10.05 -5.12
C VAL A 74 12.58 -9.74 -4.57
N ARG A 75 12.47 -9.51 -3.26
CA ARG A 75 11.20 -9.15 -2.62
C ARG A 75 10.96 -7.65 -2.76
N THR A 76 10.30 -7.24 -3.83
CA THR A 76 10.16 -5.82 -4.22
C THR A 76 9.23 -5.07 -3.29
N GLY A 77 9.75 -4.10 -2.53
CA GLY A 77 8.97 -3.28 -1.58
C GLY A 77 8.30 -2.07 -2.23
N ASP A 78 8.97 -1.44 -3.19
CA ASP A 78 8.49 -0.22 -3.88
C ASP A 78 9.13 -0.11 -5.27
N ILE A 79 8.49 0.69 -6.12
CA ILE A 79 8.95 1.03 -7.46
C ILE A 79 8.73 2.53 -7.70
N GLN A 80 9.80 3.24 -8.04
CA GLN A 80 9.77 4.65 -8.45
C GLN A 80 10.47 4.80 -9.79
N PHE A 81 10.34 5.96 -10.45
CA PHE A 81 10.86 6.15 -11.80
C PHE A 81 11.74 7.39 -11.91
N LEU A 82 12.82 7.26 -12.67
CA LEU A 82 13.58 8.38 -13.23
C LEU A 82 12.81 8.99 -14.40
N LYS A 83 13.18 10.21 -14.83
CA LYS A 83 12.49 10.92 -15.93
C LYS A 83 12.49 10.15 -17.25
N ASP A 84 13.52 9.33 -17.49
CA ASP A 84 13.64 8.52 -18.72
C ASP A 84 12.75 7.25 -18.71
N GLY A 85 12.06 6.98 -17.59
CA GLY A 85 11.25 5.78 -17.39
C GLY A 85 12.04 4.57 -16.87
N THR A 86 13.31 4.72 -16.51
CA THR A 86 14.05 3.71 -15.75
C THR A 86 13.41 3.57 -14.37
N ALA A 87 12.97 2.36 -14.04
CA ALA A 87 12.46 2.06 -12.70
C ALA A 87 13.61 1.85 -11.72
N VAL A 88 13.43 2.37 -10.52
CA VAL A 88 14.22 2.12 -9.33
C VAL A 88 13.37 1.25 -8.42
N VAL A 89 13.82 0.01 -8.20
CA VAL A 89 13.10 -1.00 -7.41
C VAL A 89 13.90 -1.34 -6.18
N VAL A 90 13.34 -1.07 -5.00
CA VAL A 90 13.93 -1.44 -3.72
C VAL A 90 13.40 -2.78 -3.25
N THR A 91 14.25 -3.60 -2.63
CA THR A 91 13.85 -4.89 -2.06
C THR A 91 14.02 -4.90 -0.55
N LEU A 92 13.12 -5.61 0.14
CA LEU A 92 13.25 -5.85 1.58
C LEU A 92 14.61 -6.48 1.94
N ASP A 93 15.18 -7.24 1.02
CA ASP A 93 16.48 -7.91 1.16
C ASP A 93 17.68 -6.93 1.21
N GLY A 94 17.46 -5.62 1.02
CA GLY A 94 18.49 -4.60 1.13
C GLY A 94 19.14 -4.19 -0.19
N ASP A 95 18.49 -4.50 -1.31
CA ASP A 95 18.99 -4.26 -2.66
C ASP A 95 18.19 -3.17 -3.37
N VAL A 96 18.86 -2.45 -4.28
CA VAL A 96 18.23 -1.54 -5.24
C VAL A 96 18.57 -1.99 -6.64
N TRP A 97 17.57 -2.06 -7.51
CA TRP A 97 17.68 -2.48 -8.90
C TRP A 97 17.23 -1.37 -9.84
N LEU A 98 17.94 -1.19 -10.95
CA LEU A 98 17.47 -0.42 -12.10
C LEU A 98 16.83 -1.37 -13.10
N ALA A 99 15.58 -1.11 -13.47
CA ALA A 99 14.85 -1.84 -14.49
C ALA A 99 14.54 -0.94 -15.68
N ARG A 100 15.05 -1.30 -16.86
CA ARG A 100 14.89 -0.55 -18.11
C ARG A 100 14.00 -1.30 -19.09
N GLY A 101 13.28 -0.56 -19.92
CA GLY A 101 12.36 -1.13 -20.91
C GLY A 101 10.92 -1.32 -20.41
N LEU A 102 10.59 -0.79 -19.24
CA LEU A 102 9.21 -0.66 -18.76
C LEU A 102 8.54 0.48 -19.52
N LYS A 103 7.83 0.13 -20.59
CA LYS A 103 6.96 1.05 -21.35
C LYS A 103 5.81 0.28 -21.95
N GLU A 104 4.72 0.95 -22.28
CA GLU A 104 3.59 0.35 -22.97
C GLU A 104 4.03 -0.37 -24.27
N GLY A 105 3.48 -1.56 -24.51
CA GLY A 105 3.84 -2.43 -25.63
C GLY A 105 5.20 -3.15 -25.52
N SER A 106 6.05 -2.81 -24.54
CA SER A 106 7.28 -3.56 -24.31
C SER A 106 7.00 -4.97 -23.78
N THR A 107 7.83 -5.92 -24.18
CA THR A 107 7.78 -7.33 -23.73
C THR A 107 9.07 -7.77 -23.04
N LYS A 108 10.06 -6.88 -22.91
CA LYS A 108 11.38 -7.16 -22.32
C LYS A 108 11.75 -6.12 -21.29
N VAL A 109 12.40 -6.56 -20.22
CA VAL A 109 12.93 -5.69 -19.17
C VAL A 109 14.37 -6.10 -18.90
N THR A 110 15.27 -5.12 -18.82
CA THR A 110 16.67 -5.34 -18.47
C THR A 110 16.94 -4.80 -17.08
N TRP A 111 17.43 -5.67 -16.21
CA TRP A 111 17.70 -5.42 -14.80
C TRP A 111 19.20 -5.31 -14.56
N LYS A 112 19.60 -4.29 -13.80
CA LYS A 112 20.95 -4.16 -13.25
C LYS A 112 20.84 -3.85 -11.76
N ARG A 113 21.65 -4.51 -10.93
CA ARG A 113 21.75 -4.18 -9.50
C ARG A 113 22.51 -2.87 -9.36
N PHE A 114 21.95 -1.94 -8.59
CA PHE A 114 22.45 -0.59 -8.40
C PHE A 114 23.13 -0.43 -7.04
N ALA A 115 22.55 -0.99 -6.00
CA ALA A 115 23.08 -0.91 -4.64
C ALA A 115 22.71 -2.17 -3.85
N SER A 116 23.42 -2.39 -2.75
CA SER A 116 23.14 -3.46 -1.79
C SER A 116 23.63 -3.13 -0.40
N GLY A 117 23.08 -3.78 0.63
CA GLY A 117 23.55 -3.66 2.01
C GLY A 117 22.72 -2.71 2.87
N LEU A 118 21.55 -2.31 2.39
CA LEU A 118 20.59 -1.53 3.16
C LEU A 118 19.86 -2.40 4.19
N HIS A 119 19.48 -1.80 5.32
CA HIS A 119 18.88 -2.52 6.44
C HIS A 119 17.36 -2.55 6.35
N GLU A 120 16.83 -3.59 5.72
CA GLU A 120 15.39 -3.82 5.51
C GLU A 120 14.64 -2.58 4.96
N PRO A 121 15.09 -2.01 3.83
CA PRO A 121 14.39 -0.87 3.25
C PRO A 121 13.03 -1.30 2.71
N MET A 122 12.05 -0.42 2.82
CA MET A 122 10.68 -0.69 2.35
C MET A 122 10.32 0.14 1.12
N THR A 123 10.74 1.40 1.08
CA THR A 123 10.34 2.35 0.05
C THR A 123 11.48 3.27 -0.37
N CYS A 124 11.35 3.85 -1.55
CA CYS A 124 12.31 4.82 -2.07
C CYS A 124 11.59 6.06 -2.62
N ALA A 125 12.34 7.12 -2.85
CA ALA A 125 11.87 8.35 -3.48
C ALA A 125 12.93 8.88 -4.44
N ILE A 126 12.49 9.53 -5.51
CA ILE A 126 13.37 10.19 -6.48
C ILE A 126 13.23 11.69 -6.30
N ARG A 127 14.36 12.40 -6.19
CA ARG A 127 14.43 13.86 -6.18
C ARG A 127 15.59 14.28 -7.06
N ASP A 128 15.31 15.08 -8.09
CA ASP A 128 16.31 15.58 -9.04
C ASP A 128 17.18 14.47 -9.66
N GLU A 129 16.53 13.38 -10.12
CA GLU A 129 17.19 12.16 -10.65
C GLU A 129 18.08 11.42 -9.62
N GLN A 130 18.06 11.82 -8.35
CA GLN A 130 18.79 11.14 -7.28
C GLN A 130 17.89 10.15 -6.53
N ILE A 131 18.49 9.04 -6.10
CA ILE A 131 17.78 7.93 -5.45
C ILE A 131 17.93 8.06 -3.93
N TYR A 132 16.79 8.14 -3.25
CA TYR A 132 16.70 8.13 -1.79
C TYR A 132 15.99 6.88 -1.32
N VAL A 133 16.56 6.19 -0.34
CA VAL A 133 15.99 4.95 0.22
C VAL A 133 15.80 5.09 1.72
N PHE A 134 14.61 4.74 2.20
CA PHE A 134 14.31 4.75 3.62
C PHE A 134 14.42 3.32 4.19
N ASP A 135 15.34 3.15 5.13
CA ASP A 135 15.63 1.88 5.80
C ASP A 135 15.61 2.04 7.33
N ARG A 136 15.93 0.98 8.06
CA ARG A 136 15.94 0.98 9.53
C ARG A 136 17.06 1.83 10.17
N ASN A 137 17.98 2.38 9.40
CA ASN A 137 19.05 3.24 9.90
C ASN A 137 18.77 4.73 9.62
N GLY A 138 18.03 5.04 8.56
CA GLY A 138 17.69 6.41 8.19
C GLY A 138 17.34 6.55 6.71
N ILE A 139 17.52 7.75 6.18
CA ILE A 139 17.36 8.02 4.75
C ILE A 139 18.73 8.04 4.10
N TRP A 140 18.96 7.14 3.16
CA TRP A 140 20.18 7.04 2.37
C TRP A 140 20.00 7.74 1.04
N ARG A 141 20.98 8.54 0.63
CA ARG A 141 21.17 8.99 -0.76
C ARG A 141 22.18 8.06 -1.42
N LEU A 142 21.74 7.37 -2.48
CA LEU A 142 22.59 6.48 -3.25
C LEU A 142 23.05 7.20 -4.50
N ARG A 143 24.38 7.33 -4.66
CA ARG A 143 24.98 8.10 -5.75
C ARG A 143 25.86 7.20 -6.59
N ASP A 144 25.75 7.41 -7.88
CA ASP A 144 26.65 6.91 -8.91
C ASP A 144 27.46 8.11 -9.38
N THR A 145 28.73 8.22 -8.95
CA THR A 145 29.57 9.40 -9.23
C THR A 145 30.36 9.29 -10.53
N ASP A 146 30.42 8.11 -11.14
CA ASP A 146 31.15 7.85 -12.38
C ASP A 146 30.25 7.50 -13.59
N GLY A 147 28.95 7.34 -13.37
CA GLY A 147 27.94 7.10 -14.40
C GLY A 147 27.92 5.67 -14.92
N ASP A 148 28.51 4.71 -14.22
CA ASP A 148 28.58 3.32 -14.68
C ASP A 148 27.26 2.54 -14.49
N GLY A 149 26.29 3.14 -13.78
CA GLY A 149 24.99 2.61 -13.40
C GLY A 149 25.00 1.80 -12.10
N GLU A 150 25.93 2.04 -11.18
CA GLU A 150 26.09 1.45 -9.85
C GLU A 150 26.33 2.54 -8.81
N ALA A 151 25.78 2.39 -7.61
CA ALA A 151 26.09 3.30 -6.51
C ALA A 151 27.49 3.01 -5.95
N ASP A 152 28.40 3.97 -6.09
CA ASP A 152 29.72 3.98 -5.49
C ASP A 152 29.71 4.66 -4.10
N VAL A 153 28.79 5.60 -3.87
CA VAL A 153 28.64 6.32 -2.60
C VAL A 153 27.27 6.09 -1.97
N HIS A 154 27.28 5.64 -0.71
CA HIS A 154 26.11 5.52 0.16
C HIS A 154 26.19 6.60 1.24
N GLU A 155 25.40 7.65 1.11
CA GLU A 155 25.42 8.79 2.01
C GLU A 155 24.20 8.76 2.92
N LEU A 156 24.42 8.83 4.24
CA LEU A 156 23.34 8.96 5.20
C LEU A 156 22.80 10.40 5.15
N PHE A 157 21.82 10.62 4.28
CA PHE A 157 21.23 11.94 4.03
C PHE A 157 20.50 12.50 5.26
N SER A 158 19.78 11.64 6.00
CA SER A 158 19.11 12.08 7.23
C SER A 158 18.98 10.96 8.25
N ASN A 159 19.34 11.30 9.48
CA ASN A 159 19.04 10.59 10.72
C ASN A 159 18.43 11.55 11.76
N ALA A 160 17.77 12.62 11.31
CA ALA A 160 17.18 13.66 12.18
C ALA A 160 15.99 13.18 13.02
N PHE A 161 15.58 11.92 12.83
CA PHE A 161 14.52 11.25 13.55
C PHE A 161 15.06 10.01 14.27
N ALA A 162 14.26 9.47 15.18
CA ALA A 162 14.62 8.29 15.96
C ALA A 162 13.98 7.05 15.32
N GLN A 163 14.78 6.02 15.14
CA GLN A 163 14.38 4.69 14.69
C GLN A 163 14.89 3.68 15.71
N THR A 164 14.02 2.82 16.22
CA THR A 164 14.36 1.81 17.20
C THR A 164 14.70 0.48 16.53
N ALA A 165 15.31 -0.43 17.31
CA ALA A 165 15.52 -1.81 16.91
C ALA A 165 14.24 -2.68 17.01
N ASP A 166 13.06 -2.08 17.23
CA ASP A 166 11.82 -2.82 17.36
C ASP A 166 11.43 -3.51 16.05
N MET A 167 11.10 -4.80 16.13
CA MET A 167 10.74 -5.60 14.96
C MET A 167 9.44 -5.13 14.28
N ARG A 168 8.61 -4.32 14.94
CA ARG A 168 7.35 -3.80 14.42
C ARG A 168 7.40 -2.33 14.01
N GLU A 169 8.53 -1.66 14.20
CA GLU A 169 8.75 -0.30 13.71
C GLU A 169 9.37 -0.34 12.31
N PHE A 170 8.54 -0.57 11.30
CA PHE A 170 8.99 -0.57 9.91
C PHE A 170 9.24 0.87 9.40
N PRO A 171 10.23 1.08 8.52
CA PRO A 171 10.40 2.31 7.76
C PRO A 171 9.36 2.39 6.62
N SER A 172 8.07 2.43 6.98
CA SER A 172 6.96 2.06 6.09
C SER A 172 6.94 2.78 4.74
N THR A 173 7.14 4.10 4.72
CA THR A 173 7.01 4.88 3.48
C THR A 173 7.88 6.14 3.51
N ILE A 174 8.49 6.50 2.38
CA ILE A 174 9.06 7.81 2.07
C ILE A 174 8.45 8.37 0.77
N ARG A 175 8.02 9.63 0.76
CA ARG A 175 7.53 10.32 -0.45
C ARG A 175 8.07 11.74 -0.53
N LEU A 176 8.36 12.18 -1.76
CA LEU A 176 8.81 13.54 -2.05
C LEU A 176 7.63 14.52 -1.92
N ALA A 177 7.87 15.65 -1.25
CA ALA A 177 6.96 16.78 -1.20
C ALA A 177 7.38 17.87 -2.21
N PRO A 178 6.46 18.78 -2.58
CA PRO A 178 6.70 19.72 -3.69
C PRO A 178 7.86 20.70 -3.50
N LYS A 179 8.28 20.99 -2.25
CA LYS A 179 9.40 21.90 -1.97
C LYS A 179 10.71 21.15 -1.68
N GLY A 180 10.79 19.90 -2.10
CA GLY A 180 11.98 19.07 -1.93
C GLY A 180 12.08 18.39 -0.57
N GLU A 181 11.12 18.57 0.34
CA GLU A 181 11.09 17.82 1.60
C GLU A 181 10.74 16.35 1.37
N PHE A 182 11.09 15.49 2.32
CA PHE A 182 10.55 14.14 2.36
C PHE A 182 9.50 14.01 3.44
N VAL A 183 8.47 13.21 3.21
CA VAL A 183 7.53 12.80 4.26
C VAL A 183 7.71 11.31 4.49
N ILE A 184 7.95 10.93 5.74
CA ILE A 184 8.17 9.54 6.14
C ILE A 184 7.09 9.06 7.11
N GLY A 185 6.73 7.78 7.00
CA GLY A 185 5.81 7.09 7.91
C GLY A 185 6.52 5.97 8.65
N LYS A 186 6.25 5.86 9.96
CA LYS A 186 6.90 4.88 10.84
C LYS A 186 5.88 4.06 11.62
N GLY A 187 6.10 2.76 11.72
CA GLY A 187 5.26 1.85 12.51
C GLY A 187 5.15 2.27 13.98
N GLY A 188 3.97 2.10 14.59
CA GLY A 188 3.72 2.47 15.98
C GLY A 188 3.57 1.31 16.94
N GLN A 189 3.46 0.09 16.43
CA GLN A 189 3.50 -1.07 17.30
C GLN A 189 4.90 -1.26 17.89
N GLU A 190 4.92 -1.61 19.17
CA GLU A 190 6.13 -1.77 19.97
C GLU A 190 6.09 -3.18 20.58
N ALA A 191 7.03 -4.03 20.21
CA ALA A 191 7.19 -5.33 20.85
C ALA A 191 8.08 -5.22 22.09
N THR A 192 9.23 -4.56 21.95
CA THR A 192 10.32 -4.53 22.94
C THR A 192 10.79 -3.11 23.25
N THR A 193 10.83 -2.21 22.27
CA THR A 193 11.47 -0.90 22.42
C THR A 193 10.48 0.23 22.17
N ILE A 194 10.46 1.20 23.09
CA ILE A 194 9.68 2.42 22.97
C ILE A 194 10.60 3.52 22.44
N GLY A 195 10.20 4.19 21.38
CA GLY A 195 10.98 5.26 20.76
C GLY A 195 10.19 6.56 20.63
N LYS A 196 10.94 7.67 20.52
CA LYS A 196 10.39 9.03 20.44
C LYS A 196 9.37 9.22 19.30
N HIS A 197 9.58 8.52 18.19
CA HIS A 197 8.82 8.75 16.96
C HIS A 197 8.07 7.49 16.49
N ASN A 198 7.82 6.51 17.36
CA ASN A 198 6.98 5.37 17.01
C ASN A 198 5.58 5.85 16.58
N GLY A 199 5.05 5.28 15.51
CA GLY A 199 3.67 5.55 15.07
C GLY A 199 3.46 6.98 14.63
N SER A 200 4.44 7.55 13.94
CA SER A 200 4.42 8.94 13.51
C SER A 200 4.59 9.09 12.00
N ILE A 201 4.09 10.21 11.51
CA ILE A 201 4.40 10.72 10.18
C ILE A 201 5.19 12.01 10.35
N LEU A 202 6.38 12.06 9.75
CA LEU A 202 7.34 13.14 9.91
C LEU A 202 7.64 13.79 8.56
N ARG A 203 7.84 15.10 8.56
CA ARG A 203 8.42 15.84 7.43
C ARG A 203 9.89 16.07 7.69
N ILE A 204 10.74 15.64 6.78
CA ILE A 204 12.19 15.86 6.78
C ILE A 204 12.50 17.02 5.86
N SER A 205 13.18 18.04 6.37
CA SER A 205 13.55 19.23 5.60
C SER A 205 14.38 18.87 4.36
N ALA A 206 14.35 19.73 3.34
CA ALA A 206 15.02 19.46 2.06
C ALA A 206 16.54 19.24 2.21
N ASP A 207 17.16 19.83 3.23
CA ASP A 207 18.57 19.65 3.61
C ASP A 207 18.84 18.42 4.49
N GLY A 208 17.80 17.68 4.89
CA GLY A 208 17.90 16.48 5.70
C GLY A 208 18.10 16.71 7.20
N GLN A 209 18.20 17.96 7.67
CA GLN A 209 18.68 18.27 9.02
C GLN A 209 17.57 18.32 10.08
N THR A 210 16.32 18.55 9.70
CA THR A 210 15.20 18.73 10.63
C THR A 210 14.09 17.74 10.35
N ALA A 211 13.53 17.15 11.41
CA ALA A 211 12.32 16.35 11.38
C ALA A 211 11.18 17.07 12.12
N THR A 212 10.09 17.35 11.40
CA THR A 212 8.86 17.96 11.94
C THR A 212 7.77 16.91 12.07
N LEU A 213 7.14 16.81 13.23
CA LEU A 213 6.00 15.91 13.44
C LEU A 213 4.76 16.46 12.74
N LEU A 214 4.17 15.66 11.84
CA LEU A 214 2.90 16.01 11.17
C LEU A 214 1.70 15.33 11.82
N GLY A 215 1.91 14.19 12.46
CA GLY A 215 0.87 13.41 13.12
C GLY A 215 1.42 12.20 13.83
N HIS A 216 0.73 11.74 14.86
CA HIS A 216 1.16 10.62 15.72
C HIS A 216 -0.01 9.72 16.14
N GLY A 217 0.30 8.56 16.74
CA GLY A 217 -0.73 7.58 17.09
C GLY A 217 -1.26 6.80 15.89
N PHE A 218 -0.36 6.47 14.96
CA PHE A 218 -0.60 5.48 13.91
C PHE A 218 -0.13 4.09 14.35
N ARG A 219 -0.77 3.03 13.86
CA ARG A 219 -0.40 1.64 14.15
C ARG A 219 0.67 1.12 13.20
N GLN A 220 0.41 1.15 11.90
CA GLN A 220 1.28 0.79 10.77
C GLN A 220 0.93 1.67 9.56
N PRO A 221 1.32 2.96 9.57
CA PRO A 221 0.91 3.90 8.54
C PRO A 221 1.63 3.64 7.22
N ASN A 222 0.92 3.85 6.12
CA ASN A 222 1.49 4.02 4.78
C ASN A 222 0.93 5.32 4.20
N LEU A 223 1.76 6.13 3.56
CA LEU A 223 1.39 7.49 3.20
C LEU A 223 1.59 7.82 1.73
N SER A 224 0.96 8.91 1.31
CA SER A 224 1.21 9.56 0.04
C SER A 224 1.23 11.07 0.23
N VAL A 225 1.95 11.76 -0.66
CA VAL A 225 2.01 13.21 -0.69
C VAL A 225 1.50 13.63 -2.05
N ASN A 226 0.54 14.55 -2.07
CA ASN A 226 0.10 15.15 -3.31
C ASN A 226 1.25 16.01 -3.87
N PRO A 227 1.82 15.68 -5.04
CA PRO A 227 3.00 16.37 -5.57
C PRO A 227 2.72 17.80 -6.06
N ARG A 228 1.45 18.21 -6.17
CA ARG A 228 1.07 19.58 -6.55
C ARG A 228 0.79 20.45 -5.33
N THR A 229 0.11 19.93 -4.31
CA THR A 229 -0.36 20.72 -3.15
C THR A 229 0.42 20.49 -1.86
N GLY A 230 1.16 19.38 -1.77
CA GLY A 230 1.83 18.97 -0.53
C GLY A 230 0.89 18.39 0.53
N LEU A 231 -0.37 18.14 0.18
CA LEU A 231 -1.33 17.44 1.04
C LEU A 231 -0.80 16.04 1.37
N VAL A 232 -0.66 15.75 2.67
CA VAL A 232 -0.26 14.44 3.16
C VAL A 232 -1.52 13.65 3.50
N VAL A 233 -1.59 12.44 2.95
CA VAL A 233 -2.64 11.47 3.25
C VAL A 233 -2.00 10.17 3.72
N ALA A 234 -2.69 9.44 4.58
CA ALA A 234 -2.19 8.16 5.05
C ALA A 234 -3.33 7.14 5.24
N SER A 235 -3.04 5.89 4.91
CA SER A 235 -3.78 4.74 5.41
C SER A 235 -3.06 4.18 6.64
N ASP A 236 -3.80 3.45 7.45
CA ASP A 236 -3.29 2.72 8.60
C ASP A 236 -3.83 1.28 8.59
N GLN A 237 -3.06 0.33 9.09
CA GLN A 237 -3.55 -1.04 9.18
C GLN A 237 -4.45 -1.23 10.38
N GLN A 238 -5.64 -1.77 10.13
CA GLN A 238 -6.59 -2.24 11.12
C GLN A 238 -5.95 -3.12 12.21
N GLY A 239 -6.50 -3.05 13.42
CA GLY A 239 -6.06 -3.86 14.54
C GLY A 239 -6.43 -3.22 15.86
N GLN A 240 -5.57 -3.37 16.88
CA GLN A 240 -5.82 -2.75 18.18
C GLN A 240 -6.02 -1.25 18.02
N TYR A 241 -7.13 -0.73 18.56
CA TYR A 241 -7.54 0.67 18.45
C TYR A 241 -7.77 1.20 17.03
N ILE A 242 -7.54 0.45 15.97
CA ILE A 242 -7.83 0.86 14.59
C ILE A 242 -9.00 0.01 14.08
N PRO A 243 -10.25 0.51 14.10
CA PRO A 243 -11.45 -0.31 13.90
C PRO A 243 -11.51 -1.02 12.54
N SER A 244 -11.12 -0.30 11.49
CA SER A 244 -11.02 -0.76 10.11
C SER A 244 -9.90 0.03 9.43
N THR A 245 -9.55 -0.24 8.18
CA THR A 245 -8.52 0.55 7.46
C THR A 245 -9.04 1.98 7.18
N PRO A 246 -8.43 3.05 7.71
CA PRO A 246 -8.82 4.43 7.42
C PRO A 246 -8.07 5.00 6.21
N ILE A 247 -8.59 6.10 5.66
CA ILE A 247 -7.78 7.09 4.93
C ILE A 247 -7.86 8.39 5.72
N HIS A 248 -6.72 8.95 6.11
CA HIS A 248 -6.59 10.18 6.88
C HIS A 248 -5.98 11.31 6.03
N ILE A 249 -6.38 12.54 6.31
CA ILE A 249 -5.59 13.74 5.98
C ILE A 249 -4.67 13.99 7.16
N VAL A 250 -3.36 14.10 6.92
CA VAL A 250 -2.35 14.20 7.98
C VAL A 250 -1.83 15.62 8.12
N LYS A 251 -2.04 16.23 9.29
CA LYS A 251 -1.63 17.61 9.57
C LYS A 251 -1.62 17.91 11.07
N ASP A 252 -1.04 19.07 11.39
CA ASP A 252 -1.21 19.82 12.64
C ASP A 252 -0.93 19.01 13.92
N ASP A 253 0.02 18.06 13.86
CA ASP A 253 0.39 17.19 14.99
C ASP A 253 -0.81 16.46 15.61
N GLN A 254 -1.79 16.09 14.78
CA GLN A 254 -2.98 15.41 15.26
C GLN A 254 -2.69 13.96 15.70
N PHE A 255 -3.53 13.45 16.60
CA PHE A 255 -3.46 12.08 17.09
C PHE A 255 -4.47 11.17 16.35
N TYR A 256 -4.03 10.04 15.79
CA TYR A 256 -4.83 9.17 14.91
C TYR A 256 -5.41 7.93 15.61
N GLY A 257 -5.26 7.87 16.93
CA GLY A 257 -6.06 7.00 17.80
C GLY A 257 -5.46 5.64 18.15
N PHE A 258 -4.30 5.26 17.60
CA PHE A 258 -3.57 4.08 18.08
C PHE A 258 -2.90 4.35 19.42
N LEU A 259 -3.02 3.40 20.35
CA LEU A 259 -2.28 3.37 21.60
C LEU A 259 -1.45 2.08 21.67
N SER A 260 -0.17 2.22 22.01
CA SER A 260 0.71 1.09 22.33
C SER A 260 0.18 0.31 23.54
N ASP A 261 0.48 -0.99 23.60
CA ASP A 261 0.16 -1.84 24.75
C ASP A 261 0.96 -1.46 26.01
N LYS A 262 2.01 -0.65 25.84
CA LYS A 262 2.82 -0.08 26.93
C LYS A 262 2.20 1.16 27.56
N LEU A 263 1.17 1.75 26.95
CA LEU A 263 0.47 2.93 27.46
C LEU A 263 -0.81 2.52 28.22
N PRO A 264 -1.31 3.38 29.15
CA PRO A 264 -2.58 3.12 29.81
C PRO A 264 -3.72 2.97 28.80
N LYS A 265 -4.49 1.89 28.96
CA LYS A 265 -5.60 1.58 28.05
C LYS A 265 -6.62 2.71 28.04
N GLU A 266 -7.10 3.06 26.85
CA GLU A 266 -8.18 4.03 26.62
C GLU A 266 -7.94 5.43 27.20
N LYS A 267 -6.69 5.74 27.58
CA LYS A 267 -6.26 7.09 27.98
C LYS A 267 -5.56 7.77 26.80
N TYR A 268 -6.36 8.45 25.98
CA TYR A 268 -5.84 9.14 24.80
C TYR A 268 -5.14 10.45 25.16
N PRO A 269 -3.97 10.75 24.55
CA PRO A 269 -3.21 11.97 24.84
C PRO A 269 -3.84 13.23 24.23
N ALA A 270 -4.67 13.07 23.19
CA ALA A 270 -5.33 14.15 22.47
C ALA A 270 -6.64 13.66 21.81
N PRO A 271 -7.52 14.56 21.35
CA PRO A 271 -8.66 14.19 20.53
C PRO A 271 -8.24 13.39 19.30
N ILE A 272 -8.99 12.34 18.98
CA ILE A 272 -8.70 11.49 17.84
C ILE A 272 -9.14 12.19 16.56
N ALA A 273 -8.25 12.26 15.58
CA ALA A 273 -8.54 12.75 14.26
C ALA A 273 -9.50 11.80 13.52
N GLU A 274 -10.55 12.37 12.95
CA GLU A 274 -11.48 11.64 12.11
C GLU A 274 -10.84 11.33 10.74
N PRO A 275 -11.03 10.12 10.18
CA PRO A 275 -10.61 9.84 8.82
C PRO A 275 -11.52 10.50 7.79
N LEU A 276 -10.96 10.65 6.59
CA LEU A 276 -11.69 10.99 5.37
C LEU A 276 -12.71 9.90 5.02
N THR A 277 -12.34 8.63 5.22
CA THR A 277 -13.23 7.48 5.03
C THR A 277 -12.67 6.23 5.72
N TRP A 278 -13.53 5.27 6.02
CA TRP A 278 -13.16 3.93 6.47
C TRP A 278 -13.39 2.93 5.34
N ILE A 279 -12.36 2.17 4.98
CA ILE A 279 -12.48 1.02 4.08
C ILE A 279 -12.97 -0.16 4.92
N PRO A 280 -14.15 -0.74 4.63
CA PRO A 280 -14.70 -1.81 5.45
C PRO A 280 -13.91 -3.11 5.31
N HIS A 281 -13.77 -3.88 6.40
CA HIS A 281 -13.07 -5.18 6.38
C HIS A 281 -13.52 -6.13 5.26
N ALA A 282 -14.82 -6.18 4.96
CA ALA A 282 -15.37 -7.04 3.90
C ALA A 282 -14.92 -6.61 2.49
N VAL A 283 -14.59 -5.32 2.31
CA VAL A 283 -14.00 -4.79 1.08
C VAL A 283 -12.50 -5.03 1.10
N ASN A 284 -11.84 -4.53 2.14
CA ASN A 284 -10.43 -4.79 2.36
C ASN A 284 -10.08 -4.71 3.84
N ALA A 285 -9.52 -5.79 4.37
CA ALA A 285 -9.03 -5.77 5.74
C ALA A 285 -7.76 -4.91 5.85
N SER A 286 -6.86 -4.93 4.85
CA SER A 286 -5.55 -4.25 4.92
C SER A 286 -5.23 -3.54 3.60
N ALA A 287 -5.47 -2.22 3.57
CA ALA A 287 -5.03 -1.36 2.48
C ALA A 287 -3.75 -0.60 2.85
N LEU A 288 -2.80 -0.52 1.92
CA LEU A 288 -1.47 -0.01 2.19
C LEU A 288 -1.30 1.41 1.66
N SER A 289 -0.73 1.59 0.48
CA SER A 289 -0.31 2.90 0.00
C SER A 289 -1.33 3.56 -0.93
N GLN A 290 -1.17 4.87 -1.14
CA GLN A 290 -1.92 5.64 -2.12
C GLN A 290 -1.00 6.19 -3.20
N VAL A 291 -1.50 6.29 -4.42
CA VAL A 291 -0.78 6.90 -5.56
C VAL A 291 -1.64 7.99 -6.17
N TRP A 292 -1.05 9.16 -6.37
CA TRP A 292 -1.65 10.25 -7.15
C TRP A 292 -1.30 10.07 -8.62
N LEU A 293 -2.30 9.97 -9.48
CA LEU A 293 -2.16 9.67 -10.91
C LEU A 293 -2.02 10.94 -11.76
N PHE A 294 -1.18 11.86 -11.29
CA PHE A 294 -0.82 13.05 -12.06
C PHE A 294 0.03 12.68 -13.26
N ASP A 295 -0.22 13.35 -14.39
CA ASP A 295 0.44 13.13 -15.68
C ASP A 295 0.35 11.67 -16.20
N ALA A 296 -0.60 10.91 -15.66
CA ALA A 296 -0.88 9.55 -16.04
C ALA A 296 -1.68 9.48 -17.36
N LYS A 297 -1.69 8.29 -17.97
CA LYS A 297 -2.50 7.93 -19.15
C LYS A 297 -3.48 6.83 -18.79
N MET A 298 -4.17 7.03 -17.67
CA MET A 298 -5.10 6.09 -17.03
C MET A 298 -6.57 6.46 -17.27
N GLY A 299 -6.86 7.28 -18.28
CA GLY A 299 -8.23 7.62 -18.66
C GLY A 299 -8.98 8.36 -17.53
N PRO A 300 -10.18 7.90 -17.11
CA PRO A 300 -10.97 8.52 -16.05
C PRO A 300 -10.29 8.66 -14.68
N LEU A 301 -9.15 7.98 -14.45
CA LEU A 301 -8.39 8.07 -13.20
C LEU A 301 -7.28 9.11 -13.22
N ASN A 302 -7.07 9.79 -14.35
CA ASN A 302 -6.06 10.85 -14.44
C ASN A 302 -6.31 11.95 -13.40
N ASP A 303 -5.23 12.44 -12.81
CA ASP A 303 -5.22 13.46 -11.75
C ASP A 303 -5.91 13.03 -10.43
N GLU A 304 -6.32 11.77 -10.30
CA GLU A 304 -6.97 11.26 -9.09
C GLU A 304 -6.03 10.48 -8.17
N MET A 305 -6.54 10.11 -6.98
CA MET A 305 -5.86 9.24 -6.05
C MET A 305 -6.45 7.83 -6.06
N VAL A 306 -5.59 6.83 -6.14
CA VAL A 306 -5.95 5.42 -5.96
C VAL A 306 -5.34 4.87 -4.67
N GLN A 307 -6.03 3.92 -4.06
CA GLN A 307 -5.59 3.14 -2.90
C GLN A 307 -5.21 1.73 -3.34
N ILE A 308 -4.00 1.32 -2.99
CA ILE A 308 -3.49 -0.03 -3.20
C ILE A 308 -3.86 -0.90 -2.00
N CYS A 309 -4.44 -2.07 -2.26
CA CYS A 309 -4.93 -2.98 -1.25
C CYS A 309 -4.19 -4.31 -1.19
N PHE A 310 -3.77 -4.75 -0.01
CA PHE A 310 -2.90 -5.93 0.15
C PHE A 310 -3.65 -7.23 0.45
N ASN A 311 -4.52 -7.25 1.46
CA ASN A 311 -5.10 -8.50 1.97
C ASN A 311 -6.03 -9.18 0.95
N LYS A 312 -6.91 -8.39 0.34
CA LYS A 312 -7.57 -8.73 -0.90
C LYS A 312 -6.95 -7.84 -1.98
N PRO A 313 -6.08 -8.36 -2.84
CA PRO A 313 -5.43 -7.57 -3.88
C PRO A 313 -6.47 -6.84 -4.73
N ASP A 314 -6.41 -5.51 -4.69
CA ASP A 314 -7.38 -4.65 -5.33
C ASP A 314 -6.76 -3.26 -5.50
N LEU A 315 -7.28 -2.50 -6.45
CA LEU A 315 -6.99 -1.10 -6.62
C LEU A 315 -8.32 -0.36 -6.49
N LEU A 316 -8.39 0.57 -5.53
CA LEU A 316 -9.60 1.35 -5.28
C LEU A 316 -9.40 2.79 -5.74
N ARG A 317 -10.32 3.32 -6.53
CA ARG A 317 -10.45 4.76 -6.80
C ARG A 317 -10.94 5.45 -5.53
N VAL A 318 -10.31 6.55 -5.13
CA VAL A 318 -10.74 7.36 -3.98
C VAL A 318 -11.47 8.60 -4.47
N LEU A 319 -12.78 8.63 -4.27
CA LEU A 319 -13.68 9.69 -4.72
C LEU A 319 -13.88 10.71 -3.60
N TRP A 320 -13.22 11.86 -3.73
CA TRP A 320 -13.28 12.94 -2.74
C TRP A 320 -14.58 13.72 -2.86
N ASN A 321 -15.15 14.10 -1.71
CA ASN A 321 -16.28 14.99 -1.61
C ASN A 321 -15.95 16.16 -0.67
N HIS A 322 -15.92 17.36 -1.24
CA HIS A 322 -15.62 18.62 -0.56
C HIS A 322 -16.87 19.52 -0.39
N ARG A 323 -18.08 19.01 -0.60
CA ARG A 323 -19.32 19.81 -0.58
C ARG A 323 -19.79 20.14 0.85
N SER A 324 -19.18 19.54 1.86
CA SER A 324 -19.46 19.79 3.27
C SER A 324 -18.26 20.45 3.96
N SER A 325 -18.47 21.05 5.13
CA SER A 325 -17.39 21.66 5.93
C SER A 325 -16.30 20.66 6.34
N ARG A 326 -16.62 19.36 6.33
CA ARG A 326 -15.67 18.27 6.52
C ARG A 326 -15.52 17.50 5.20
N PRO A 327 -14.29 17.29 4.70
CA PRO A 327 -14.09 16.46 3.53
C PRO A 327 -14.44 15.01 3.88
N GLN A 328 -15.01 14.29 2.92
CA GLN A 328 -15.31 12.85 3.00
C GLN A 328 -14.85 12.17 1.72
N ALA A 329 -14.74 10.85 1.74
CA ALA A 329 -14.49 10.08 0.52
C ALA A 329 -15.28 8.78 0.44
N SER A 330 -15.52 8.35 -0.79
CA SER A 330 -15.97 7.00 -1.13
C SER A 330 -14.84 6.24 -1.83
N VAL A 331 -14.84 4.92 -1.73
CA VAL A 331 -13.90 4.06 -2.44
C VAL A 331 -14.64 3.10 -3.37
N VAL A 332 -14.11 2.89 -4.57
CA VAL A 332 -14.70 2.00 -5.58
C VAL A 332 -13.60 1.14 -6.18
N SER A 333 -13.80 -0.18 -6.26
CA SER A 333 -12.84 -1.09 -6.91
C SER A 333 -12.81 -0.84 -8.42
N ILE A 334 -11.59 -0.79 -8.97
CA ILE A 334 -11.32 -0.54 -10.39
C ILE A 334 -10.52 -1.67 -11.07
N ALA A 335 -9.72 -2.42 -10.32
CA ALA A 335 -8.95 -3.55 -10.84
C ALA A 335 -8.61 -4.52 -9.70
N SER A 336 -8.92 -5.81 -9.86
CA SER A 336 -8.74 -6.82 -8.80
C SER A 336 -7.97 -8.08 -9.23
N ASP A 337 -7.52 -8.16 -10.48
CA ASP A 337 -6.90 -9.36 -11.05
C ASP A 337 -5.40 -9.49 -10.73
N PHE A 338 -4.94 -8.85 -9.65
CA PHE A 338 -3.54 -8.88 -9.22
C PHE A 338 -3.14 -10.32 -8.88
N THR A 339 -2.05 -10.78 -9.46
CA THR A 339 -1.46 -12.10 -9.22
C THR A 339 -0.27 -12.03 -8.27
N THR A 340 0.18 -10.82 -7.93
CA THR A 340 1.27 -10.54 -7.01
C THR A 340 0.77 -9.68 -5.83
N PRO A 341 1.33 -9.82 -4.62
CA PRO A 341 0.90 -9.01 -3.47
C PRO A 341 1.27 -7.54 -3.70
N PRO A 342 0.32 -6.60 -3.79
CA PRO A 342 0.66 -5.21 -4.06
C PRO A 342 0.95 -4.44 -2.76
N LEU A 343 2.03 -3.65 -2.75
CA LEU A 343 2.41 -2.84 -1.58
C LEU A 343 2.47 -1.35 -1.92
N ASN A 344 3.31 -0.99 -2.89
CA ASN A 344 3.60 0.39 -3.26
C ASN A 344 3.71 0.53 -4.78
N GLY A 345 3.43 1.72 -5.31
CA GLY A 345 3.49 1.96 -6.74
C GLY A 345 3.77 3.41 -7.10
N SER A 346 3.99 3.62 -8.40
CA SER A 346 4.26 4.93 -8.99
C SER A 346 3.86 4.93 -10.46
N VAL A 347 3.57 6.12 -10.98
CA VAL A 347 3.30 6.33 -12.41
C VAL A 347 4.63 6.44 -13.12
N ASN A 348 4.81 5.68 -14.20
CA ASN A 348 5.99 5.80 -15.04
C ASN A 348 5.85 7.02 -15.96
N PRO A 349 6.76 8.02 -15.91
CA PRO A 349 6.66 9.22 -16.74
C PRO A 349 6.82 8.93 -18.24
N ALA A 350 7.44 7.81 -18.62
CA ALA A 350 7.68 7.49 -20.03
C ALA A 350 6.41 7.01 -20.77
N ASP A 351 5.51 6.30 -20.09
CA ASP A 351 4.28 5.77 -20.69
C ASP A 351 2.97 6.22 -19.99
N GLY A 352 3.06 6.84 -18.82
CA GLY A 352 1.93 7.30 -18.02
C GLY A 352 1.14 6.17 -17.34
N GLN A 353 1.64 4.93 -17.34
CA GLN A 353 0.95 3.79 -16.73
C GLN A 353 1.35 3.62 -15.27
N LEU A 354 0.47 3.02 -14.47
CA LEU A 354 0.72 2.75 -13.06
C LEU A 354 1.43 1.40 -12.89
N TYR A 355 2.57 1.41 -12.21
CA TYR A 355 3.29 0.20 -11.83
C TYR A 355 3.24 0.01 -10.33
N ILE A 356 3.01 -1.23 -9.90
CA ILE A 356 2.86 -1.61 -8.51
C ILE A 356 3.83 -2.75 -8.21
N ALA A 357 4.62 -2.57 -7.16
CA ALA A 357 5.54 -3.56 -6.62
C ALA A 357 5.01 -4.09 -5.28
N GLY A 358 5.31 -5.34 -4.99
CA GLY A 358 5.13 -5.82 -3.65
C GLY A 358 5.60 -7.25 -3.40
N PHE A 359 5.45 -7.68 -2.15
CA PHE A 359 5.79 -9.02 -1.69
C PHE A 359 4.89 -9.47 -0.55
N GLN A 360 4.86 -10.77 -0.33
CA GLN A 360 4.10 -11.41 0.72
C GLN A 360 4.76 -11.20 2.07
N ILE A 361 4.01 -10.63 3.00
CA ILE A 361 4.47 -10.45 4.38
C ILE A 361 4.17 -11.73 5.14
N ALA A 362 5.23 -12.50 5.47
CA ALA A 362 5.08 -13.78 6.16
C ALA A 362 4.27 -13.64 7.47
N GLY A 363 3.31 -14.53 7.69
CA GLY A 363 2.39 -14.50 8.84
C GLY A 363 1.20 -13.56 8.69
N TRP A 364 1.15 -12.74 7.63
CA TRP A 364 0.04 -11.85 7.30
C TRP A 364 -0.51 -12.24 5.93
N GLY A 365 -1.54 -13.07 5.94
CA GLY A 365 -2.07 -13.68 4.73
C GLY A 365 -2.75 -12.67 3.80
N ASN A 366 -2.57 -12.88 2.51
CA ASN A 366 -3.53 -12.51 1.48
C ASN A 366 -4.03 -13.80 0.78
N THR A 367 -4.88 -13.66 -0.23
CA THR A 367 -5.42 -14.79 -1.00
C THR A 367 -4.45 -15.36 -2.04
N LEU A 368 -3.27 -14.76 -2.21
CA LEU A 368 -2.31 -15.11 -3.26
C LEU A 368 -1.27 -16.12 -2.77
N LYS A 369 -0.72 -16.88 -3.73
CA LYS A 369 0.38 -17.83 -3.51
C LYS A 369 1.74 -17.27 -3.97
N THR A 370 1.73 -16.23 -4.79
CA THR A 370 2.93 -15.57 -5.31
C THR A 370 3.60 -14.77 -4.20
N LEU A 371 4.91 -14.92 -4.05
CA LEU A 371 5.65 -14.29 -2.95
C LEU A 371 6.03 -12.84 -3.22
N THR A 372 6.21 -12.45 -4.48
CA THR A 372 6.63 -11.08 -4.85
C THR A 372 6.47 -10.88 -6.34
N GLY A 373 6.30 -9.64 -6.77
CA GLY A 373 6.21 -9.30 -8.16
C GLY A 373 6.01 -7.81 -8.39
N ILE A 374 6.06 -7.47 -9.68
CA ILE A 374 5.71 -6.16 -10.20
C ILE A 374 4.61 -6.36 -11.24
N GLU A 375 3.58 -5.54 -11.13
CA GLU A 375 2.43 -5.55 -12.03
C GLU A 375 2.20 -4.15 -12.58
N ARG A 376 1.87 -4.07 -13.87
CA ARG A 376 1.46 -2.82 -14.53
C ARG A 376 -0.05 -2.83 -14.68
N VAL A 377 -0.70 -1.80 -14.14
CA VAL A 377 -2.10 -1.51 -14.43
C VAL A 377 -2.14 -0.66 -15.69
N ARG A 378 -2.76 -1.19 -16.74
CA ARG A 378 -2.85 -0.54 -18.05
C ARG A 378 -4.30 -0.21 -18.39
N HIS A 379 -4.53 1.03 -18.79
CA HIS A 379 -5.84 1.45 -19.31
C HIS A 379 -6.01 1.02 -20.77
N THR A 380 -7.11 0.35 -21.11
CA THR A 380 -7.35 -0.19 -22.45
C THR A 380 -8.10 0.78 -23.38
N GLY A 381 -8.64 1.87 -22.83
CA GLY A 381 -9.56 2.76 -23.53
C GLY A 381 -11.02 2.30 -23.50
N ALA A 382 -11.32 1.12 -22.92
CA ALA A 382 -12.70 0.66 -22.78
C ALA A 382 -13.48 1.56 -21.79
N PRO A 383 -14.78 1.83 -22.03
CA PRO A 383 -15.55 2.70 -21.14
C PRO A 383 -15.63 2.17 -19.69
N SER A 384 -15.53 3.06 -18.70
CA SER A 384 -15.68 2.70 -17.29
C SER A 384 -17.13 2.86 -16.83
N LEU A 385 -17.64 1.85 -16.12
CA LEU A 385 -18.93 1.90 -15.41
C LEU A 385 -18.77 2.24 -13.92
N THR A 386 -17.56 2.60 -13.50
CA THR A 386 -17.36 3.07 -12.12
C THR A 386 -17.81 4.53 -12.00
N PRO A 387 -18.48 4.92 -10.89
CA PRO A 387 -18.83 6.32 -10.67
C PRO A 387 -17.59 7.20 -10.66
N ARG A 388 -17.70 8.39 -11.26
CA ARG A 388 -16.72 9.48 -11.17
C ARG A 388 -16.95 10.40 -9.97
N GLU A 389 -18.18 10.43 -9.45
CA GLU A 389 -18.52 11.15 -8.21
C GLU A 389 -19.60 10.38 -7.45
N VAL A 390 -19.48 10.36 -6.11
CA VAL A 390 -20.49 9.87 -5.17
C VAL A 390 -20.82 11.01 -4.22
N ILE A 391 -22.05 11.51 -4.29
CA ILE A 391 -22.48 12.68 -3.52
C ILE A 391 -23.65 12.27 -2.61
N PRO A 392 -23.41 12.02 -1.31
CA PRO A 392 -24.49 11.92 -0.34
C PRO A 392 -25.21 13.26 -0.17
N THR A 393 -26.53 13.17 0.07
CA THR A 393 -27.44 14.28 0.36
C THR A 393 -28.34 13.92 1.54
N ASP A 394 -29.16 14.84 2.01
CA ASP A 394 -30.16 14.61 3.05
C ASP A 394 -31.31 13.66 2.63
N ARG A 395 -31.48 13.41 1.33
CA ARG A 395 -32.59 12.59 0.78
C ARG A 395 -32.13 11.32 0.05
N GLY A 396 -30.84 11.13 -0.12
CA GLY A 396 -30.32 10.06 -0.97
C GLY A 396 -28.90 10.31 -1.46
N ILE A 397 -28.51 9.61 -2.53
CA ILE A 397 -27.17 9.64 -3.09
C ILE A 397 -27.25 9.96 -4.58
N LEU A 398 -26.47 10.95 -5.02
CA LEU A 398 -26.25 11.24 -6.42
C LEU A 398 -24.96 10.57 -6.89
N LEU A 399 -25.07 9.70 -7.89
CA LEU A 399 -23.96 9.08 -8.59
C LEU A 399 -23.78 9.74 -9.95
N ARG A 400 -22.53 9.99 -10.35
CA ARG A 400 -22.20 10.49 -11.68
C ARG A 400 -21.22 9.54 -12.36
N PHE A 401 -21.35 9.40 -13.68
CA PHE A 401 -20.55 8.51 -14.51
C PHE A 401 -19.97 9.28 -15.70
N ASP A 402 -18.94 8.72 -16.33
CA ASP A 402 -18.36 9.26 -17.58
C ASP A 402 -19.17 8.82 -18.82
N VAL A 403 -19.97 7.77 -18.67
CA VAL A 403 -20.76 7.12 -19.73
C VAL A 403 -22.26 7.25 -19.49
N SER A 404 -23.05 7.18 -20.56
CA SER A 404 -24.49 7.06 -20.44
C SER A 404 -24.86 5.68 -19.90
N LEU A 405 -25.77 5.63 -18.94
CA LEU A 405 -26.30 4.42 -18.36
C LEU A 405 -27.48 3.87 -19.19
N ASP A 406 -27.79 2.59 -19.00
CA ASP A 406 -29.02 1.98 -19.48
C ASP A 406 -30.21 2.56 -18.66
N PRO A 407 -31.17 3.26 -19.30
CA PRO A 407 -32.26 3.89 -18.57
C PRO A 407 -33.10 2.91 -17.75
N ALA A 408 -33.43 1.74 -18.30
CA ALA A 408 -34.30 0.78 -17.64
C ALA A 408 -33.66 0.23 -16.36
N LYS A 409 -32.34 0.11 -16.35
CA LYS A 409 -31.59 -0.37 -15.18
C LYS A 409 -31.28 0.75 -14.21
N ALA A 410 -30.92 1.92 -14.71
CA ALA A 410 -30.60 3.07 -13.88
C ALA A 410 -31.81 3.58 -13.08
N THR A 411 -33.02 3.50 -13.63
CA THR A 411 -34.24 3.96 -12.93
C THR A 411 -34.91 2.88 -12.08
N ASN A 412 -34.39 1.65 -12.06
CA ASN A 412 -34.92 0.59 -11.21
C ASN A 412 -34.29 0.67 -9.81
N PRO A 413 -35.03 1.05 -8.75
CA PRO A 413 -34.49 1.12 -7.38
C PRO A 413 -33.95 -0.22 -6.86
N ASP A 414 -34.44 -1.36 -7.35
CA ASP A 414 -33.98 -2.69 -6.91
C ASP A 414 -32.55 -3.00 -7.35
N ASN A 415 -31.98 -2.23 -8.29
CA ASN A 415 -30.58 -2.35 -8.70
C ASN A 415 -29.60 -1.67 -7.72
N TYR A 416 -30.11 -1.06 -6.66
CA TYR A 416 -29.33 -0.36 -5.65
C TYR A 416 -29.56 -0.97 -4.26
N SER A 417 -28.47 -1.21 -3.55
CA SER A 417 -28.52 -1.68 -2.15
C SER A 417 -27.70 -0.76 -1.28
N PHE A 418 -28.20 -0.47 -0.08
CA PHE A 418 -27.52 0.42 0.86
C PHE A 418 -27.45 -0.22 2.23
N ALA A 419 -26.30 -0.06 2.88
CA ALA A 419 -26.10 -0.49 4.26
C ALA A 419 -25.37 0.59 5.03
N THR A 420 -25.75 0.79 6.28
CA THR A 420 -25.11 1.73 7.20
C THR A 420 -24.69 1.03 8.48
N TRP A 421 -23.59 1.49 9.09
CA TRP A 421 -23.10 0.97 10.35
C TRP A 421 -22.14 1.96 11.02
N HIS A 422 -21.79 1.62 12.25
CA HIS A 422 -20.80 2.29 13.08
C HIS A 422 -19.65 1.33 13.42
N TYR A 423 -18.52 1.92 13.76
CA TYR A 423 -17.37 1.20 14.31
C TYR A 423 -17.16 1.60 15.77
N LYS A 424 -16.71 0.63 16.57
CA LYS A 424 -16.29 0.86 17.94
C LYS A 424 -14.76 0.80 18.02
N ARG A 425 -14.14 1.90 18.42
CA ARG A 425 -12.71 1.90 18.76
C ARG A 425 -12.52 1.27 20.14
N ALA A 426 -11.64 0.28 20.23
CA ALA A 426 -11.35 -0.45 21.46
C ALA A 426 -9.95 -1.08 21.40
N TYR A 427 -9.46 -1.56 22.55
CA TYR A 427 -8.16 -2.25 22.60
C TYR A 427 -8.13 -3.56 21.79
N THR A 428 -9.31 -4.14 21.50
CA THR A 428 -9.46 -5.36 20.72
C THR A 428 -9.03 -5.16 19.28
N TYR A 429 -8.66 -6.26 18.61
CA TYR A 429 -8.24 -6.22 17.22
C TYR A 429 -9.42 -5.92 16.29
N GLY A 430 -9.40 -4.76 15.64
CA GLY A 430 -10.46 -4.30 14.73
C GLY A 430 -11.78 -4.04 15.45
N SER A 431 -12.83 -3.83 14.66
CA SER A 431 -14.20 -3.66 15.14
C SER A 431 -15.16 -4.50 14.31
N ALA A 432 -16.17 -5.05 14.98
CA ALA A 432 -17.38 -5.46 14.29
C ALA A 432 -18.10 -4.23 13.72
N GLN A 433 -19.02 -4.45 12.77
CA GLN A 433 -19.97 -3.44 12.35
C GLN A 433 -21.12 -3.41 13.35
N TYR A 434 -21.56 -2.22 13.74
CA TYR A 434 -22.67 -2.02 14.68
C TYR A 434 -23.78 -1.21 14.03
N LYS A 435 -25.02 -1.65 14.26
CA LYS A 435 -26.23 -0.91 13.91
C LYS A 435 -26.39 0.34 14.76
N ALA A 436 -27.30 1.22 14.37
CA ALA A 436 -27.67 2.42 15.13
C ALA A 436 -28.18 2.09 16.55
N ASP A 437 -28.79 0.91 16.75
CA ASP A 437 -29.25 0.42 18.06
C ASP A 437 -28.12 -0.19 18.93
N GLY A 438 -26.88 -0.19 18.43
CA GLY A 438 -25.69 -0.70 19.12
C GLY A 438 -25.49 -2.21 19.03
N LYS A 439 -26.36 -2.97 18.36
CA LYS A 439 -26.15 -4.41 18.12
C LYS A 439 -25.18 -4.64 16.96
N THR A 440 -24.48 -5.76 17.00
CA THR A 440 -23.63 -6.18 15.88
C THR A 440 -24.45 -6.40 14.59
N GLY A 441 -23.99 -5.83 13.48
CA GLY A 441 -24.59 -5.97 12.15
C GLY A 441 -24.64 -4.64 11.40
N ASN A 442 -25.38 -4.65 10.29
CA ASN A 442 -25.63 -3.48 9.43
C ASN A 442 -27.12 -3.14 9.41
N ASP A 443 -27.42 -1.86 9.29
CA ASP A 443 -28.76 -1.37 8.98
C ASP A 443 -28.92 -1.27 7.46
N TRP A 444 -29.80 -2.09 6.91
CA TRP A 444 -30.08 -2.10 5.48
C TRP A 444 -31.11 -1.03 5.15
N LEU A 445 -30.82 -0.21 4.14
CA LEU A 445 -31.72 0.82 3.64
C LEU A 445 -32.22 0.44 2.24
N THR A 446 -33.51 0.67 2.01
CA THR A 446 -34.16 0.39 0.73
C THR A 446 -34.17 1.65 -0.12
N ALA A 447 -33.75 1.52 -1.38
CA ALA A 447 -33.93 2.57 -2.37
C ALA A 447 -35.43 2.74 -2.66
N SER A 448 -35.96 3.95 -2.49
CA SER A 448 -37.37 4.26 -2.75
C SER A 448 -37.63 4.66 -4.21
N SER A 449 -36.62 5.23 -4.85
CA SER A 449 -36.71 5.80 -6.20
C SER A 449 -35.32 5.98 -6.80
N ALA A 450 -35.25 5.98 -8.13
CA ALA A 450 -34.03 6.30 -8.87
C ALA A 450 -34.37 7.16 -10.08
N TYR A 451 -33.75 8.33 -10.18
CA TYR A 451 -34.01 9.32 -11.23
C TYR A 451 -32.75 9.52 -12.07
N LEU A 452 -32.85 9.20 -13.35
CA LEU A 452 -31.78 9.39 -14.32
C LEU A 452 -31.82 10.82 -14.88
N SER A 453 -30.66 11.46 -14.99
CA SER A 453 -30.52 12.76 -15.64
C SER A 453 -30.80 12.68 -17.14
N THR A 454 -31.13 13.83 -17.75
CA THR A 454 -31.43 13.92 -19.19
C THR A 454 -30.29 13.46 -20.09
N ASP A 455 -29.04 13.65 -19.66
CA ASP A 455 -27.84 13.20 -20.39
C ASP A 455 -27.52 11.70 -20.17
N GLY A 456 -28.28 11.02 -19.32
CA GLY A 456 -28.08 9.60 -18.98
C GLY A 456 -26.85 9.30 -18.13
N LYS A 457 -26.11 10.31 -17.65
CA LYS A 457 -24.81 10.13 -16.97
C LYS A 457 -24.85 10.30 -15.46
N SER A 458 -25.98 10.68 -14.90
CA SER A 458 -26.14 10.87 -13.46
C SER A 458 -27.42 10.21 -12.97
N VAL A 459 -27.37 9.52 -11.85
CA VAL A 459 -28.56 8.95 -11.21
C VAL A 459 -28.66 9.40 -9.76
N PHE A 460 -29.79 9.99 -9.41
CA PHE A 460 -30.13 10.29 -8.03
C PHE A 460 -30.97 9.14 -7.47
N ILE A 461 -30.48 8.50 -6.41
CA ILE A 461 -31.19 7.43 -5.72
C ILE A 461 -31.74 7.97 -4.40
N GLY A 462 -33.07 7.97 -4.26
CA GLY A 462 -33.75 8.37 -3.04
C GLY A 462 -33.68 7.27 -1.99
N VAL A 463 -33.05 7.53 -0.85
CA VAL A 463 -32.81 6.55 0.21
C VAL A 463 -33.38 7.07 1.54
N PRO A 464 -34.65 6.77 1.85
CA PRO A 464 -35.25 7.13 3.14
C PRO A 464 -34.45 6.52 4.30
N GLY A 465 -34.25 7.29 5.36
CA GLY A 465 -33.48 6.85 6.54
C GLY A 465 -31.97 7.04 6.46
N LEU A 466 -31.43 7.56 5.35
CA LEU A 466 -30.05 8.01 5.29
C LEU A 466 -29.86 9.24 6.21
N ASN A 467 -29.01 9.14 7.22
CA ASN A 467 -28.79 10.18 8.22
C ASN A 467 -27.30 10.57 8.30
N PRO A 468 -26.96 11.86 8.43
CA PRO A 468 -25.60 12.33 8.73
C PRO A 468 -24.91 11.66 9.93
N SER A 469 -25.65 11.11 10.89
CA SER A 469 -25.08 10.37 12.02
C SER A 469 -24.43 9.05 11.62
N ASN A 470 -24.76 8.51 10.44
CA ASN A 470 -24.24 7.23 9.97
C ASN A 470 -22.74 7.35 9.69
N SER A 471 -21.91 6.62 10.46
CA SER A 471 -20.46 6.74 10.35
C SER A 471 -19.91 6.18 9.04
N CYS A 472 -20.59 5.20 8.45
CA CYS A 472 -20.23 4.56 7.18
C CYS A 472 -21.48 4.19 6.37
N VAL A 473 -21.34 4.24 5.04
CA VAL A 473 -22.36 3.83 4.08
C VAL A 473 -21.71 2.95 3.00
N SER A 474 -22.30 1.78 2.71
CA SER A 474 -21.99 1.00 1.50
C SER A 474 -23.12 1.17 0.49
N ALA A 475 -22.77 1.21 -0.79
CA ALA A 475 -23.71 1.19 -1.90
C ALA A 475 -23.32 0.09 -2.89
N GLY A 476 -24.22 -0.87 -3.14
CA GLY A 476 -24.09 -1.88 -4.18
C GLY A 476 -24.88 -1.48 -5.43
N LEU A 477 -24.32 -1.74 -6.62
CA LEU A 477 -24.82 -1.27 -7.91
C LEU A 477 -24.88 -2.43 -8.92
N SER A 478 -25.98 -2.53 -9.66
CA SER A 478 -26.13 -3.44 -10.80
C SER A 478 -26.55 -2.67 -12.06
N LEU A 479 -25.56 -2.01 -12.70
CA LEU A 479 -25.77 -1.11 -13.83
C LEU A 479 -24.83 -1.46 -14.99
N PRO A 480 -25.29 -2.15 -16.05
CA PRO A 480 -24.53 -2.30 -17.27
C PRO A 480 -24.69 -1.09 -18.21
N SER A 481 -23.70 -0.90 -19.08
CA SER A 481 -23.74 0.06 -20.19
C SER A 481 -24.75 -0.37 -21.25
N PRO A 482 -25.41 0.57 -21.96
CA PRO A 482 -25.96 0.26 -23.27
C PRO A 482 -24.79 -0.22 -24.15
N ALA A 483 -24.93 -1.41 -24.74
CA ALA A 483 -23.90 -1.98 -25.62
C ALA A 483 -23.57 -1.00 -26.77
N PRO A 484 -22.31 -0.95 -27.25
CA PRO A 484 -22.05 -0.32 -28.54
C PRO A 484 -22.88 -1.08 -29.58
N ARG A 485 -23.72 -0.38 -30.35
CA ARG A 485 -24.41 -0.96 -31.51
C ARG A 485 -23.35 -1.36 -32.55
N CYS A 486 -22.78 -2.55 -32.41
CA CYS A 486 -22.00 -3.20 -33.44
C CYS A 486 -22.84 -4.35 -33.99
N GLY A 487 -23.38 -4.17 -35.19
CA GLY A 487 -24.27 -5.13 -35.83
C GLY A 487 -23.59 -6.48 -36.04
N ARG A 488 -24.06 -7.51 -35.34
CA ARG A 488 -23.90 -8.91 -35.74
C ARG A 488 -25.17 -9.69 -35.42
N THR A 489 -25.76 -10.22 -36.47
CA THR A 489 -26.92 -11.12 -36.49
C THR A 489 -26.67 -12.36 -35.63
N PRO A 490 -27.63 -12.85 -34.83
CA PRO A 490 -27.42 -14.08 -34.06
C PRO A 490 -27.58 -15.29 -34.98
N ILE A 491 -26.53 -16.12 -35.06
CA ILE A 491 -26.62 -17.47 -35.62
C ILE A 491 -27.35 -18.36 -34.61
N ARG A 492 -28.49 -18.93 -35.01
CA ARG A 492 -29.27 -19.93 -34.26
C ARG A 492 -28.41 -21.17 -33.95
N ARG A 493 -28.45 -21.65 -32.71
CA ARG A 493 -28.10 -23.05 -32.38
C ARG A 493 -29.38 -23.90 -32.33
N PRO A 494 -29.39 -25.14 -32.83
CA PRO A 494 -30.51 -26.04 -32.67
C PRO A 494 -30.45 -26.80 -31.34
N THR A 495 -31.65 -27.05 -30.83
CA THR A 495 -32.00 -27.92 -29.70
C THR A 495 -31.88 -29.40 -30.07
N SER A 496 -31.41 -30.24 -29.14
CA SER A 496 -31.82 -31.65 -29.10
C SER A 496 -31.75 -32.24 -27.69
N SER A 497 -32.74 -33.07 -27.42
CA SER A 497 -33.14 -33.68 -26.15
C SER A 497 -32.81 -35.19 -26.07
N ARG A 498 -32.85 -35.73 -24.83
CA ARG A 498 -33.15 -37.11 -24.37
C ARG A 498 -32.00 -38.14 -24.18
N ASN A 499 -32.03 -38.74 -22.96
CA ASN A 499 -31.98 -40.17 -22.52
C ASN A 499 -30.93 -41.13 -23.15
N SER A 500 -30.32 -42.12 -22.50
CA SER A 500 -30.47 -42.79 -21.18
C SER A 500 -29.39 -43.89 -21.01
N THR A 501 -29.11 -44.26 -19.75
CA THR A 501 -28.83 -45.63 -19.20
C THR A 501 -27.52 -46.42 -19.42
N LEU A 502 -27.06 -46.93 -18.25
CA LEU A 502 -26.54 -48.29 -17.90
C LEU A 502 -25.02 -48.55 -17.75
N SER A 503 -24.68 -48.91 -16.50
CA SER A 503 -23.43 -49.51 -15.99
C SER A 503 -23.29 -51.01 -16.35
N PRO A 504 -22.19 -51.71 -15.95
CA PRO A 504 -22.16 -52.34 -14.60
C PRO A 504 -20.79 -52.55 -13.91
N LYS A 505 -20.84 -52.62 -12.55
CA LYS A 505 -20.12 -53.49 -11.56
C LYS A 505 -18.58 -53.55 -11.57
N ALA A 506 -17.81 -53.78 -10.49
CA ALA A 506 -17.85 -53.94 -9.03
C ALA A 506 -16.33 -53.95 -8.63
N SER A 507 -15.80 -53.77 -7.42
CA SER A 507 -16.12 -54.37 -6.13
C SER A 507 -15.33 -53.70 -5.00
N VAL A 508 -15.80 -53.99 -3.79
CA VAL A 508 -15.50 -53.47 -2.46
C VAL A 508 -14.26 -54.14 -1.83
N ARG A 509 -13.47 -53.41 -1.02
CA ARG A 509 -13.20 -53.73 0.42
C ARG A 509 -12.16 -52.80 1.06
N SER A 510 -12.57 -52.13 2.12
CA SER A 510 -11.71 -51.61 3.21
C SER A 510 -11.30 -52.75 4.16
N PRO A 511 -10.31 -52.53 5.04
CA PRO A 511 -10.68 -52.28 6.44
C PRO A 511 -9.83 -51.21 7.17
N SER A 512 -10.47 -50.67 8.20
CA SER A 512 -10.03 -49.72 9.23
C SER A 512 -8.91 -50.23 10.16
N THR A 513 -8.13 -49.33 10.77
CA THR A 513 -8.14 -49.07 12.24
C THR A 513 -7.12 -47.99 12.70
N SER A 514 -7.68 -46.98 13.37
CA SER A 514 -7.25 -46.22 14.57
C SER A 514 -6.03 -45.26 14.63
N PRO A 515 -6.13 -44.17 15.44
CA PRO A 515 -5.27 -42.99 15.37
C PRO A 515 -4.23 -42.93 16.51
N ARG A 516 -3.02 -42.45 16.21
CA ARG A 516 -1.98 -42.15 17.22
C ARG A 516 -2.05 -40.69 17.68
N GLY A 517 -2.10 -40.49 19.00
CA GLY A 517 -2.07 -39.17 19.67
C GLY A 517 -0.68 -38.51 19.72
N PRO A 518 -0.60 -37.27 20.23
CA PRO A 518 0.59 -36.41 20.14
C PRO A 518 1.60 -36.64 21.29
N PRO A 519 2.88 -36.26 21.11
CA PRO A 519 3.91 -36.46 22.13
C PRO A 519 3.91 -35.36 23.21
N PRO A 520 4.48 -35.63 24.40
CA PRO A 520 4.37 -34.75 25.57
C PRO A 520 5.41 -33.63 25.61
N ARG A 521 5.02 -32.51 26.21
CA ARG A 521 5.88 -31.39 26.62
C ARG A 521 6.77 -31.80 27.80
N ARG A 522 8.07 -31.50 27.73
CA ARG A 522 8.98 -31.49 28.89
C ARG A 522 9.37 -30.05 29.24
N ARG A 523 9.02 -29.60 30.45
CA ARG A 523 9.73 -28.58 31.23
C ARG A 523 10.61 -29.31 32.24
N PRO A 524 11.77 -28.76 32.62
CA PRO A 524 12.28 -28.90 33.98
C PRO A 524 12.00 -27.62 34.78
N LYS A 525 11.70 -27.84 36.06
CA LYS A 525 11.56 -26.85 37.11
C LYS A 525 12.93 -26.32 37.56
N SER A 526 12.86 -25.11 38.10
CA SER A 526 13.79 -24.34 38.92
C SER A 526 14.54 -25.09 40.03
N SER A 527 15.74 -24.60 40.35
CA SER A 527 16.25 -24.48 41.73
C SER A 527 16.90 -23.11 41.93
N PRO A 528 16.81 -22.52 43.14
CA PRO A 528 17.17 -21.12 43.42
C PRO A 528 18.61 -21.00 43.93
N LEU A 529 19.26 -19.86 43.66
CA LEU A 529 20.46 -19.43 44.37
C LEU A 529 20.19 -18.08 45.05
N THR A 530 20.18 -18.14 46.37
CA THR A 530 20.11 -17.06 47.34
C THR A 530 21.42 -16.27 47.43
N LYS A 531 21.30 -14.94 47.35
CA LYS A 531 21.92 -13.88 48.20
C LYS A 531 23.42 -13.96 48.59
N ALA A 532 24.15 -12.90 48.19
CA ALA A 532 24.73 -11.82 49.03
C ALA A 532 26.27 -11.64 49.07
N ARG A 533 26.65 -10.34 48.97
CA ARG A 533 27.92 -9.64 49.32
C ARG A 533 29.10 -9.87 48.37
N ASP A 534 29.84 -8.85 47.90
CA ASP A 534 30.06 -7.46 48.32
C ASP A 534 29.83 -6.43 47.19
#